data_AF-A0AAU1LJE6-F1
#
_entry.id   AF-A0AAU1LJE6-F1
#
_cell.length_a   1.000
_cell.length_b   1.000
_cell.length_c   1.000
_cell.angle_alpha   90.00
_cell.angle_beta   90.00
_cell.angle_gamma   90.00
#
_symmetry.space_group_name_H-M   'P 1'
#
loop_
_entity.id
_entity.type
_entity.pdbx_description
1 polymer ?
#
loop_
_entity_poly.entity_id
_entity_poly.type
_entity_poly.pdbx_seq_one_letter_code
_entity_poly.pdbx_strand_id
1 'polypeptide(L)'
;MAEPQQDGGPLTVAEGLVRFDGRSWRRVQGTALPDFLRWVFNGQAVPHAVKSSYAYEDGLRSLPMAWTHPRYIAAEESHLAEEERLRLAFEAQAAIRKRRLDARKAVVREGNAASRARALRKAVKAEEAAEGTSAAADLREKAGRRRGVRRAIAYLSREHGVTATVGWSVADPCWAGGIPLVGISGAEKSTGMYGK
;
A
#
# COMPACT_ATOMS: atom_id res chain seq x y z
N MET A 1 -16.80 64.35 8.10
CA MET A 1 -15.58 63.52 7.91
C MET A 1 -15.10 63.18 9.31
N ALA A 2 -15.39 61.96 9.78
CA ALA A 2 -14.99 61.52 11.11
C ALA A 2 -13.59 60.88 11.01
N GLU A 3 -12.66 61.35 11.83
CA GLU A 3 -11.32 60.75 11.95
C GLU A 3 -11.42 59.37 12.62
N PRO A 4 -10.67 58.36 12.15
CA PRO A 4 -10.60 57.07 12.83
C PRO A 4 -9.77 57.21 14.11
N GLN A 5 -10.46 57.04 15.23
CA GLN A 5 -9.90 56.87 16.57
C GLN A 5 -8.96 55.66 16.56
N GLN A 6 -7.64 55.89 16.61
CA GLN A 6 -6.66 54.82 16.77
C GLN A 6 -6.66 54.36 18.23
N ASP A 7 -7.38 53.28 18.50
CA ASP A 7 -7.31 52.55 19.76
C ASP A 7 -5.91 51.92 19.91
N GLY A 8 -5.05 52.57 20.70
CA GLY A 8 -3.69 52.12 21.04
C GLY A 8 -3.67 50.97 22.05
N GLY A 9 -4.31 49.84 21.73
CA GLY A 9 -4.19 48.60 22.51
C GLY A 9 -2.76 48.01 22.45
N PRO A 10 -2.36 47.18 23.43
CA PRO A 10 -1.03 46.57 23.43
C PRO A 10 -0.84 45.67 22.19
N LEU A 11 0.20 45.97 21.41
CA LEU A 11 0.57 45.17 20.24
C LEU A 11 0.88 43.73 20.68
N THR A 12 0.18 42.78 20.07
CA THR A 12 0.32 41.35 20.37
C THR A 12 0.86 40.63 19.13
N VAL A 13 1.92 39.85 19.31
CA VAL A 13 2.50 38.97 18.29
C VAL A 13 1.74 37.64 18.33
N ALA A 14 0.81 37.46 17.39
CA ALA A 14 0.02 36.23 17.25
C ALA A 14 0.42 35.39 16.02
N GLU A 15 1.07 36.00 15.03
CA GLU A 15 1.45 35.35 13.79
C GLU A 15 2.91 34.90 13.83
N GLY A 16 3.18 33.69 13.32
CA GLY A 16 4.54 33.15 13.22
C GLY A 16 5.10 32.50 14.48
N LEU A 17 4.47 32.62 15.66
CA LEU A 17 4.94 31.94 16.88
C LEU A 17 4.38 30.53 17.02
N VAL A 18 5.29 29.56 17.14
CA VAL A 18 4.94 28.14 17.20
C VAL A 18 5.77 27.39 18.25
N ARG A 19 5.21 26.29 18.73
CA ARG A 19 5.89 25.35 19.64
C ARG A 19 5.66 23.91 19.20
N PHE A 20 6.63 23.06 19.43
CA PHE A 20 6.49 21.62 19.24
C PHE A 20 6.03 20.97 20.55
N ASP A 21 4.98 20.16 20.50
CA ASP A 21 4.41 19.50 21.68
C ASP A 21 4.88 18.04 21.86
N GLY A 22 5.75 17.56 20.97
CA GLY A 22 6.20 16.16 20.92
C GLY A 22 5.56 15.37 19.77
N ARG A 23 4.49 15.88 19.15
CA ARG A 23 3.83 15.22 18.03
C ARG A 23 3.53 16.15 16.87
N SER A 24 3.20 17.42 17.14
CA SER A 24 2.85 18.40 16.13
C SER A 24 3.36 19.79 16.50
N TRP A 25 3.39 20.66 15.50
CA TRP A 25 3.62 22.08 15.69
C TRP A 25 2.30 22.80 15.96
N ARG A 26 2.24 23.55 17.06
CA ARG A 26 1.06 24.30 17.49
C ARG A 26 1.34 25.78 17.61
N ARG A 27 0.33 26.61 17.34
CA ARG A 27 0.41 28.06 17.56
C ARG A 27 0.52 28.36 19.05
N VAL A 28 1.32 29.37 19.39
CA VAL A 28 1.29 29.96 20.74
C VAL A 28 0.17 31.01 20.78
N GLN A 29 -0.62 31.05 21.86
CA GLN A 29 -1.56 32.15 22.07
C GLN A 29 -0.78 33.47 22.10
N GLY A 30 -1.32 34.52 21.49
CA GLY A 30 -0.57 35.75 21.22
C GLY A 30 0.21 36.29 22.42
N THR A 31 1.48 36.62 22.20
CA THR A 31 2.39 37.18 23.22
C THR A 31 2.48 38.68 23.06
N ALA A 32 2.58 39.45 24.14
CA ALA A 32 2.81 40.90 24.04
C ALA A 32 4.14 41.19 23.31
N LEU A 33 4.16 42.19 22.43
CA LEU A 33 5.34 42.54 21.64
C LEU A 33 6.61 42.74 22.49
N PRO A 34 6.58 43.40 23.67
CA PRO A 34 7.76 43.53 24.53
C PRO A 34 8.31 42.19 25.02
N ASP A 35 7.44 41.23 25.33
CA ASP A 35 7.85 39.90 25.78
C ASP A 35 8.47 39.10 24.64
N PHE A 36 7.90 39.20 23.43
CA PHE A 36 8.48 38.59 22.23
C PHE A 36 9.86 39.18 21.91
N LEU A 37 9.98 40.52 21.88
CA LEU A 37 11.27 41.18 21.65
C LEU A 37 12.29 40.80 22.71
N ARG A 38 11.88 40.71 23.99
CA ARG A 38 12.75 40.21 25.06
C ARG A 38 13.25 38.80 24.76
N TRP A 39 12.40 37.89 24.29
CA TRP A 39 12.84 36.55 23.89
C TRP A 39 13.82 36.57 22.72
N VAL A 40 13.55 37.37 21.69
CA VAL A 40 14.44 37.50 20.52
C VAL A 40 15.80 38.05 20.94
N PHE A 41 15.84 39.15 21.69
CA PHE A 41 17.09 39.77 22.14
C PHE A 41 17.86 38.89 23.14
N ASN A 42 17.17 38.05 23.91
CA ASN A 42 17.81 37.07 24.78
C ASN A 42 18.19 35.76 24.07
N GLY A 43 18.00 35.65 22.75
CA GLY A 43 18.32 34.43 21.99
C GLY A 43 17.40 33.24 22.31
N GLN A 44 16.24 33.49 22.92
CA GLN A 44 15.25 32.48 23.29
C GLN A 44 14.21 32.22 22.20
N ALA A 45 14.23 32.98 21.11
CA ALA A 45 13.37 32.76 19.94
C ALA A 45 14.21 32.87 18.66
N VAL A 46 14.09 31.90 17.78
CA VAL A 46 14.84 31.83 16.51
C VAL A 46 13.91 31.47 15.35
N PRO A 47 14.25 31.87 14.12
CA PRO A 47 13.55 31.38 12.94
C PRO A 47 13.78 29.88 12.78
N HIS A 48 12.72 29.15 12.43
CA HIS A 48 12.73 27.71 12.23
C HIS A 48 11.95 27.36 10.98
N ALA A 49 12.60 26.58 10.12
CA ALA A 49 11.95 25.93 9.00
C ALA A 49 11.49 24.55 9.48
N VAL A 50 10.22 24.22 9.26
CA VAL A 50 9.65 22.92 9.63
C VAL A 50 10.43 21.82 8.91
N LYS A 51 11.05 20.91 9.67
CA LYS A 51 11.84 19.79 9.13
C LYS A 51 11.01 18.51 8.95
N SER A 52 9.85 18.41 9.61
CA SER A 52 8.99 17.23 9.59
C SER A 52 7.81 17.35 8.62
N SER A 53 7.14 16.23 8.34
CA SER A 53 5.89 16.18 7.56
C SER A 53 4.67 16.65 8.35
N TYR A 54 4.83 17.00 9.63
CA TYR A 54 3.76 17.49 10.48
C TYR A 54 3.42 18.92 10.08
N ALA A 55 2.35 19.06 9.29
CA ALA A 55 1.72 20.36 9.09
C ALA A 55 1.27 20.92 10.44
N TYR A 56 1.27 22.24 10.57
CA TYR A 56 0.72 22.91 11.74
C TYR A 56 -0.71 22.42 12.01
N GLU A 57 -0.92 21.81 13.17
CA GLU A 57 -2.27 21.58 13.67
C GLU A 57 -2.87 22.97 13.91
N ASP A 58 -4.09 23.22 13.43
CA ASP A 58 -4.86 24.49 13.54
C ASP A 58 -4.87 25.43 12.32
N GLY A 59 -4.58 24.94 11.11
CA GLY A 59 -4.90 25.67 9.87
C GLY A 59 -4.12 26.98 9.71
N LEU A 60 -2.95 27.07 10.33
CA LEU A 60 -2.01 28.16 10.14
C LEU A 60 -1.70 28.31 8.64
N ARG A 61 -1.71 29.55 8.14
CA ARG A 61 -1.12 29.83 6.83
C ARG A 61 0.28 29.24 6.84
N SER A 62 0.60 28.43 5.83
CA SER A 62 1.95 27.89 5.64
C SER A 62 2.91 29.07 5.48
N LEU A 63 3.55 29.45 6.58
CA LEU A 63 4.60 30.45 6.57
C LEU A 63 5.88 29.74 6.15
N PRO A 64 6.64 30.28 5.18
CA PRO A 64 7.94 29.72 4.81
C PRO A 64 8.89 29.57 6.00
N MET A 65 8.71 30.40 7.04
CA MET A 65 9.54 30.44 8.24
C MET A 65 8.72 30.93 9.43
N ALA A 66 8.85 30.26 10.57
CA ALA A 66 8.18 30.62 11.82
C ALA A 66 9.20 30.91 12.93
N TRP A 67 8.82 31.64 13.97
CA TRP A 67 9.64 31.87 15.16
C TRP A 67 9.29 30.87 16.26
N THR A 68 10.30 30.23 16.82
CA THR A 68 10.14 29.22 17.87
C THR A 68 11.25 29.31 18.91
N HIS A 69 10.99 28.79 20.10
CA HIS A 69 11.98 28.70 21.15
C HIS A 69 12.98 27.54 20.90
N PRO A 70 14.30 27.72 21.10
CA PRO A 70 15.31 26.68 20.84
C PRO A 70 15.00 25.30 21.43
N ARG A 71 14.44 25.26 22.66
CA ARG A 71 13.98 24.01 23.31
C ARG A 71 13.01 23.17 22.46
N TYR A 72 12.15 23.79 21.66
CA TYR A 72 11.17 23.07 20.84
C TYR A 72 11.80 22.54 19.54
N ILE A 73 12.84 23.21 19.03
CA ILE A 73 13.65 22.69 17.92
C ILE A 73 14.36 21.42 18.37
N ALA A 74 15.03 21.46 19.52
CA ALA A 74 15.70 20.29 20.08
C ALA A 74 14.71 19.12 20.34
N ALA A 75 13.48 19.43 20.76
CA ALA A 75 12.43 18.43 20.95
C ALA A 75 11.98 17.79 19.62
N GLU A 76 11.80 18.58 18.54
CA GLU A 76 11.50 18.03 17.21
C GLU A 76 12.66 17.15 16.71
N GLU A 77 13.90 17.59 16.88
CA GLU A 77 15.08 16.82 16.45
C GLU A 77 15.19 15.47 17.19
N SER A 78 14.94 15.46 18.49
CA SER A 78 14.90 14.21 19.26
C SER A 78 13.76 13.29 18.81
N HIS A 79 12.60 13.84 18.48
CA HIS A 79 11.45 13.07 17.99
C HIS A 79 11.77 12.43 16.63
N LEU A 80 12.31 13.21 15.69
CA LEU A 80 12.70 12.72 14.36
C LEU A 80 13.76 11.63 14.43
N ALA A 81 14.74 11.76 15.33
CA ALA A 81 15.76 10.73 15.53
C ALA A 81 15.17 9.40 16.04
N GLU A 82 14.14 9.46 16.89
CA GLU A 82 13.47 8.24 17.38
C GLU A 82 12.57 7.61 16.31
N GLU A 83 11.85 8.42 15.53
CA GLU A 83 11.07 7.92 14.39
C GLU A 83 11.96 7.21 13.36
N GLU A 84 13.13 7.76 13.06
CA GLU A 84 14.08 7.14 12.15
C GLU A 84 14.57 5.79 12.70
N ARG A 85 14.88 5.70 14.00
CA ARG A 85 15.25 4.44 14.65
C ARG A 85 14.15 3.39 14.55
N LEU A 86 12.91 3.77 14.85
CA LEU A 86 11.75 2.87 14.75
C LEU A 86 11.51 2.41 13.31
N ARG A 87 11.64 3.32 12.35
CA ARG A 87 11.52 3.01 10.93
C ARG A 87 12.59 2.02 10.48
N LEU A 88 13.86 2.26 10.80
CA LEU A 88 14.96 1.36 10.46
C LEU A 88 14.76 -0.03 11.10
N ALA A 89 14.32 -0.08 12.36
CA ALA A 89 14.01 -1.33 13.04
C ALA A 89 12.87 -2.10 12.34
N PHE A 90 11.81 -1.41 11.94
CA PHE A 90 10.70 -2.00 11.20
C PHE A 90 11.13 -2.52 9.82
N GLU A 91 11.87 -1.71 9.05
CA GLU A 91 12.39 -2.09 7.73
C GLU A 91 13.32 -3.31 7.82
N ALA A 92 14.19 -3.37 8.84
CA ALA A 92 15.04 -4.53 9.09
C ALA A 92 14.22 -5.80 9.38
N GLN A 93 13.20 -5.71 10.22
CA GLN A 93 12.30 -6.85 10.49
C GLN A 93 11.53 -7.28 9.24
N ALA A 94 11.02 -6.33 8.45
CA ALA A 94 10.33 -6.61 7.20
C ALA A 94 11.24 -7.32 6.19
N ALA A 95 12.50 -6.90 6.08
CA ALA A 95 13.50 -7.54 5.22
C ALA A 95 13.78 -8.99 5.64
N ILE A 96 13.91 -9.27 6.95
CA ILE A 96 14.08 -10.63 7.47
C ILE A 96 12.86 -11.51 7.13
N ARG A 97 11.64 -11.01 7.34
CA ARG A 97 10.41 -11.74 7.02
C ARG A 97 10.32 -12.04 5.53
N LYS A 98 10.62 -11.06 4.67
CA LYS A 98 10.63 -11.22 3.21
C LYS A 98 11.62 -12.30 2.78
N ARG A 99 12.86 -12.27 3.28
CA ARG A 99 13.88 -13.29 2.97
C ARG A 99 13.42 -14.70 3.36
N ARG A 100 12.81 -14.87 4.55
CA ARG A 100 12.28 -16.18 4.98
C ARG A 100 11.15 -16.67 4.06
N LEU A 101 10.26 -15.78 3.67
CA LEU A 101 9.15 -16.11 2.77
C LEU A 101 9.65 -16.48 1.37
N ASP A 102 10.63 -15.74 0.84
CA ASP A 102 11.24 -16.02 -0.46
C ASP A 102 12.01 -17.36 -0.45
N ALA A 103 12.75 -17.66 0.63
CA ALA A 103 13.41 -18.96 0.81
C ALA A 103 12.39 -20.12 0.84
N ARG A 104 11.28 -19.97 1.58
CA ARG A 104 10.21 -20.98 1.61
C ARG A 104 9.58 -21.19 0.24
N LYS A 105 9.34 -20.10 -0.51
CA LYS A 105 8.83 -20.18 -1.89
C LYS A 105 9.82 -20.89 -2.81
N ALA A 106 11.12 -20.67 -2.66
CA ALA A 106 12.16 -21.34 -3.45
C ALA A 106 12.14 -22.85 -3.23
N VAL A 107 12.11 -23.32 -1.97
CA VAL A 107 12.03 -24.75 -1.63
C VAL A 107 10.78 -25.40 -2.23
N VAL A 108 9.63 -24.74 -2.13
CA VAL A 108 8.37 -25.26 -2.73
C VAL A 108 8.48 -25.32 -4.25
N ARG A 109 9.06 -24.31 -4.90
CA ARG A 109 9.26 -24.30 -6.35
C ARG A 109 10.18 -25.44 -6.80
N GLU A 110 11.26 -25.67 -6.06
CA GLU A 110 12.22 -26.74 -6.35
C GLU A 110 11.56 -28.12 -6.19
N GLY A 111 10.91 -28.38 -5.05
CA GLY A 111 10.19 -29.63 -4.81
C GLY A 111 9.07 -29.90 -5.84
N ASN A 112 8.43 -28.84 -6.33
CA ASN A 112 7.38 -28.94 -7.34
C ASN A 112 7.89 -28.95 -8.79
N ALA A 113 9.19 -28.80 -9.05
CA ALA A 113 9.72 -28.71 -10.41
C ALA A 113 9.47 -30.00 -11.21
N ALA A 114 9.80 -31.17 -10.63
CA ALA A 114 9.59 -32.46 -11.26
C ALA A 114 8.09 -32.78 -11.49
N SER A 115 7.24 -32.41 -10.52
CA SER A 115 5.78 -32.57 -10.64
C SER A 115 5.22 -31.71 -11.77
N ARG A 116 5.64 -30.44 -11.86
CA ARG A 116 5.25 -29.52 -12.95
C ARG A 116 5.69 -30.03 -14.32
N ALA A 117 6.93 -30.52 -14.44
CA ALA A 117 7.42 -31.11 -15.68
C ALA A 117 6.59 -32.33 -16.10
N ARG A 118 6.21 -33.21 -15.16
CA ARG A 118 5.32 -34.35 -15.44
C ARG A 118 3.92 -33.90 -15.85
N ALA A 119 3.35 -32.91 -15.17
CA ALA A 119 2.04 -32.36 -15.50
C ALA A 119 2.02 -31.74 -16.90
N LEU A 120 3.05 -30.97 -17.27
CA LEU A 120 3.20 -30.41 -18.62
C LEU A 120 3.30 -31.49 -19.69
N ARG A 121 4.15 -32.51 -19.49
CA ARG A 121 4.25 -33.64 -20.45
C ARG A 121 2.92 -34.36 -20.63
N LYS A 122 2.16 -34.56 -19.54
CA LYS A 122 0.84 -35.20 -19.60
C LYS A 122 -0.17 -34.32 -20.33
N ALA A 123 -0.13 -33.00 -20.14
CA ALA A 123 -0.98 -32.05 -20.84
C ALA A 123 -0.68 -32.02 -22.34
N VAL A 124 0.59 -31.89 -22.73
CA VAL A 124 1.04 -31.90 -24.13
C VAL A 124 0.62 -33.20 -24.83
N LYS A 125 0.86 -34.36 -24.20
CA LYS A 125 0.44 -35.65 -24.76
C LYS A 125 -1.09 -35.75 -24.93
N ALA A 126 -1.86 -35.13 -24.03
CA ALA A 126 -3.32 -35.09 -24.15
C ALA A 126 -3.78 -34.14 -25.26
N GLU A 127 -3.11 -33.01 -25.45
CA GLU A 127 -3.35 -32.10 -26.58
C GLU A 127 -3.03 -32.77 -27.92
N GLU A 128 -1.85 -33.39 -28.06
CA GLU A 128 -1.45 -34.14 -29.26
C GLU A 128 -2.43 -35.27 -29.59
N ALA A 129 -2.92 -36.01 -28.58
CA ALA A 129 -3.88 -37.09 -28.78
C ALA A 129 -5.27 -36.58 -29.19
N ALA A 130 -5.63 -35.34 -28.81
CA ALA A 130 -6.87 -34.71 -29.21
C ALA A 130 -6.74 -34.05 -30.59
N GLU A 131 -5.56 -33.59 -30.96
CA GLU A 131 -5.28 -32.90 -32.21
C GLU A 131 -5.50 -33.81 -33.43
N GLY A 132 -6.20 -33.30 -34.45
CA GLY A 132 -6.53 -34.06 -35.66
C GLY A 132 -7.74 -34.99 -35.56
N THR A 133 -8.40 -35.11 -34.40
CA THR A 133 -9.65 -35.88 -34.27
C THR A 133 -10.87 -35.03 -34.67
N SER A 134 -11.85 -35.64 -35.36
CA SER A 134 -13.12 -34.97 -35.70
C SER A 134 -13.86 -34.50 -34.45
N ALA A 135 -13.82 -35.30 -33.38
CA ALA A 135 -14.38 -34.94 -32.08
C ALA A 135 -13.74 -33.66 -31.50
N ALA A 136 -12.42 -33.48 -31.61
CA ALA A 136 -11.77 -32.25 -31.14
C ALA A 136 -12.10 -31.02 -32.00
N ALA A 137 -12.29 -31.19 -33.31
CA ALA A 137 -12.74 -30.11 -34.18
C ALA A 137 -14.16 -29.63 -33.81
N ASP A 138 -15.08 -30.57 -33.62
CA ASP A 138 -16.45 -30.29 -33.19
C ASP A 138 -16.49 -29.61 -31.81
N LEU A 139 -15.66 -30.07 -30.86
CA LEU A 139 -15.57 -29.48 -29.52
C LEU A 139 -14.98 -28.07 -29.57
N ARG A 140 -13.99 -27.80 -30.42
CA ARG A 140 -13.42 -26.45 -30.63
C ARG A 140 -14.44 -25.51 -31.24
N GLU A 141 -15.19 -25.97 -32.23
CA GLU A 141 -16.25 -25.18 -32.87
C GLU A 141 -17.35 -24.85 -31.85
N LYS A 142 -17.83 -25.85 -31.11
CA LYS A 142 -18.80 -25.66 -30.03
C LYS A 142 -18.26 -24.70 -28.98
N ALA A 143 -17.02 -24.84 -28.52
CA ALA A 143 -16.42 -23.93 -27.55
C ALA A 143 -16.34 -22.48 -28.07
N GLY A 144 -15.86 -22.28 -29.31
CA GLY A 144 -15.62 -20.96 -29.92
C GLY A 144 -16.88 -20.11 -30.13
N ARG A 145 -18.05 -20.75 -30.24
CA ARG A 145 -19.34 -20.04 -30.34
C ARG A 145 -19.76 -19.35 -29.03
N ARG A 146 -19.07 -19.56 -27.91
CA ARG A 146 -19.37 -18.91 -26.62
C ARG A 146 -18.41 -17.75 -26.34
N ARG A 147 -18.96 -16.60 -25.94
CA ARG A 147 -18.17 -15.46 -25.46
C ARG A 147 -17.54 -15.77 -24.09
N GLY A 148 -16.24 -15.98 -24.08
CA GLY A 148 -15.43 -16.14 -22.87
C GLY A 148 -15.16 -17.61 -22.51
N VAL A 149 -13.91 -17.88 -22.15
CA VAL A 149 -13.38 -19.23 -21.88
C VAL A 149 -14.15 -19.95 -20.76
N ARG A 150 -14.60 -19.22 -19.72
CA ARG A 150 -15.41 -19.80 -18.63
C ARG A 150 -16.73 -20.40 -19.13
N ARG A 151 -17.43 -19.71 -20.03
CA ARG A 151 -18.72 -20.17 -20.58
C ARG A 151 -18.55 -21.35 -21.54
N ALA A 152 -17.45 -21.37 -22.29
CA ALA A 152 -17.09 -22.50 -23.13
C ALA A 152 -16.84 -23.76 -22.31
N ILE A 153 -16.04 -23.66 -21.24
CA ILE A 153 -15.70 -24.81 -20.37
C ILE A 153 -16.92 -25.33 -19.61
N ALA A 154 -17.72 -24.44 -19.02
CA ALA A 154 -18.93 -24.86 -18.30
C ALA A 154 -19.93 -25.59 -19.22
N TYR A 155 -20.02 -25.17 -20.48
CA TYR A 155 -20.83 -25.85 -21.48
C TYR A 155 -20.29 -27.24 -21.81
N LEU A 156 -19.00 -27.38 -22.09
CA LEU A 156 -18.38 -28.68 -22.39
C LEU A 156 -18.46 -29.65 -21.21
N SER A 157 -18.26 -29.16 -19.98
CA SER A 157 -18.41 -29.99 -18.77
C SER A 157 -19.82 -30.52 -18.59
N ARG A 158 -20.84 -29.71 -18.89
CA ARG A 158 -22.25 -30.14 -18.84
C ARG A 158 -22.60 -31.09 -19.97
N GLU A 159 -22.17 -30.78 -21.20
CA GLU A 159 -22.48 -31.59 -22.39
C GLU A 159 -21.91 -33.01 -22.28
N HIS A 160 -20.70 -33.15 -21.73
CA HIS A 160 -20.00 -34.44 -21.66
C HIS A 160 -20.03 -35.09 -20.28
N GLY A 161 -20.64 -34.46 -19.27
CA GLY A 161 -20.68 -34.98 -17.90
C GLY A 161 -19.29 -35.09 -17.24
N VAL A 162 -18.31 -34.32 -17.71
CA VAL A 162 -16.92 -34.37 -17.22
C VAL A 162 -16.63 -33.20 -16.31
N THR A 163 -16.07 -33.49 -15.12
CA THR A 163 -15.49 -32.45 -14.25
C THR A 163 -14.16 -31.99 -14.86
N ALA A 164 -14.07 -30.72 -15.23
CA ALA A 164 -12.87 -30.16 -15.84
C ALA A 164 -12.08 -29.33 -14.83
N THR A 165 -10.84 -29.74 -14.54
CA THR A 165 -9.79 -28.90 -13.97
C THR A 165 -9.13 -28.11 -15.07
N VAL A 166 -9.12 -26.78 -14.96
CA VAL A 166 -8.41 -25.96 -15.93
C VAL A 166 -7.13 -25.44 -15.29
N GLY A 167 -5.97 -25.86 -15.81
CA GLY A 167 -4.69 -25.25 -15.46
C GLY A 167 -4.48 -24.01 -16.32
N TRP A 168 -4.66 -22.82 -15.76
CA TRP A 168 -4.41 -21.57 -16.48
C TRP A 168 -2.98 -21.10 -16.22
N SER A 169 -2.31 -20.61 -17.27
CA SER A 169 -0.99 -20.00 -17.16
C SER A 169 -1.05 -18.78 -16.24
N VAL A 170 -0.14 -18.72 -15.27
CA VAL A 170 -0.12 -17.78 -14.14
C VAL A 170 0.46 -16.39 -14.51
N ALA A 171 0.51 -16.05 -15.81
CA ALA A 171 1.12 -14.80 -16.28
C ALA A 171 0.23 -13.56 -16.03
N ASP A 172 -1.05 -13.76 -15.70
CA ASP A 172 -1.98 -12.68 -15.37
C ASP A 172 -2.11 -12.51 -13.83
N PRO A 173 -1.73 -11.35 -13.25
CA PRO A 173 -1.72 -11.11 -11.81
C PRO A 173 -3.06 -11.29 -11.10
N CYS A 174 -4.20 -11.15 -11.82
CA CYS A 174 -5.52 -11.28 -11.19
C CYS A 174 -5.94 -12.73 -10.92
N TRP A 175 -5.15 -13.73 -11.35
CA TRP A 175 -5.46 -15.17 -11.22
C TRP A 175 -4.39 -15.98 -10.47
N ALA A 176 -3.46 -15.31 -9.79
CA ALA A 176 -2.32 -15.95 -9.10
C ALA A 176 -2.66 -16.80 -7.85
N GLY A 177 -3.93 -17.20 -7.66
CA GLY A 177 -4.46 -17.70 -6.39
C GLY A 177 -5.00 -19.14 -6.33
N GLY A 178 -5.08 -19.89 -7.43
CA GLY A 178 -5.53 -21.29 -7.37
C GLY A 178 -6.05 -21.85 -8.69
N ILE A 179 -6.12 -23.18 -8.78
CA ILE A 179 -6.69 -23.93 -9.90
C ILE A 179 -8.21 -23.98 -9.69
N PRO A 180 -9.04 -23.29 -10.50
CA PRO A 180 -10.49 -23.38 -10.38
C PRO A 180 -10.97 -24.77 -10.80
N LEU A 181 -11.70 -25.43 -9.91
CA LEU A 181 -12.41 -26.68 -10.19
C LEU A 181 -13.82 -26.35 -10.70
N VAL A 182 -14.12 -26.68 -11.95
CA VAL A 182 -15.49 -26.53 -12.50
C VAL A 182 -16.19 -27.88 -12.41
N GLY A 183 -17.22 -27.96 -11.57
CA GLY A 183 -18.03 -29.17 -11.41
C GLY A 183 -18.95 -29.43 -12.60
N ILE A 184 -19.56 -30.62 -12.64
CA ILE A 184 -20.53 -31.04 -13.68
C ILE A 184 -21.73 -30.07 -13.80
N SER A 185 -22.07 -29.36 -12.72
CA SER A 185 -23.10 -28.31 -12.73
C SER A 185 -22.65 -27.01 -13.42
N GLY A 186 -21.39 -26.88 -13.83
CA GLY A 186 -20.79 -25.64 -14.32
C GLY A 186 -20.51 -24.60 -13.22
N ALA A 187 -20.72 -24.95 -11.95
CA ALA A 187 -20.39 -24.09 -10.81
C ALA A 187 -18.92 -24.24 -10.42
N GLU A 188 -18.25 -23.11 -10.16
CA GLU A 188 -16.89 -23.06 -9.64
C GLU A 188 -16.91 -23.54 -8.18
N LYS A 189 -16.24 -24.65 -7.88
CA LYS A 189 -15.89 -24.99 -6.50
C LYS A 189 -14.61 -24.22 -6.18
N SER A 190 -14.74 -23.07 -5.54
CA SER A 190 -13.58 -22.42 -4.93
C SER A 190 -13.06 -23.32 -3.82
N THR A 191 -11.91 -23.96 -4.02
CA THR A 191 -11.13 -24.44 -2.89
C THR A 191 -10.61 -23.21 -2.16
N GLY A 192 -11.40 -22.75 -1.19
CA GLY A 192 -10.92 -21.81 -0.18
C GLY A 192 -9.81 -22.50 0.61
N MET A 193 -8.57 -22.29 0.18
CA MET A 193 -7.40 -22.46 1.03
C MET A 193 -6.74 -21.10 1.13
N TYR A 194 -7.21 -20.29 2.08
CA TYR A 194 -6.45 -19.48 3.02
C TYR A 194 -7.46 -18.88 4.01
N GLY A 195 -7.81 -19.67 5.03
CA GLY A 195 -8.47 -19.20 6.23
C GLY A 195 -7.51 -19.39 7.40
N LYS A 196 -7.13 -18.26 8.00
CA LYS A 196 -6.13 -18.01 9.06
C LYS A 196 -4.68 -17.89 8.61
#